data_AF-A0AAE5TI88-F1
#
_entry.id   AF-A0AAE5TI88-F1
#
_cell.length_a   1.000
_cell.length_b   1.000
_cell.length_c   1.000
_cell.angle_alpha   90.00
_cell.angle_beta   90.00
_cell.angle_gamma   90.00
#
_symmetry.space_group_name_H-M   'P 1'
#
loop_
_entity.id
_entity.type
_entity.pdbx_description
1 polymer ?
#
loop_
_entity_poly.entity_id
_entity_poly.type
_entity_poly.pdbx_seq_one_letter_code
_entity_poly.pdbx_strand_id
1 'polypeptide(L)'
;MLSQTHRERWISHFNKAFPNACISSPDERDLIVNEIHNITSRVRYLRNRICHHEPIFDESKIDLINVFNNIKQVLWYISPKTADILEQLERISQTIARKPQKGKGIREIP
;
A
#
# COMPACT_ATOMS: atom_id res chain seq x y z
N MET A 1 -8.76 14.99 13.93
CA MET A 1 -7.66 14.60 14.84
C MET A 1 -8.25 14.37 16.22
N LEU A 2 -7.96 13.25 16.87
CA LEU A 2 -8.44 12.95 18.22
C LEU A 2 -7.88 14.00 19.20
N SER A 3 -8.70 14.44 20.17
CA SER A 3 -8.29 15.49 21.12
C SER A 3 -7.03 15.09 21.90
N GLN A 4 -6.27 16.09 22.32
CA GLN A 4 -5.00 15.93 23.04
C GLN A 4 -5.11 15.02 24.28
N THR A 5 -6.29 14.96 24.89
CA THR A 5 -6.66 14.08 26.01
C THR A 5 -6.66 12.58 25.70
N HIS A 6 -6.77 12.15 24.45
CA HIS A 6 -6.76 10.73 24.06
C HIS A 6 -5.44 10.28 23.41
N ARG A 7 -4.45 11.17 23.36
CA ARG A 7 -3.19 10.94 22.65
C ARG A 7 -2.43 9.73 23.21
N GLU A 8 -2.37 9.56 24.53
CA GLU A 8 -1.65 8.43 25.16
C GLU A 8 -2.27 7.07 24.84
N ARG A 9 -3.59 6.97 24.90
CA ARG A 9 -4.33 5.75 24.53
C ARG A 9 -4.06 5.39 23.07
N TRP A 10 -4.14 6.39 22.19
CA TRP A 10 -3.85 6.22 20.77
C TRP A 10 -2.41 5.74 20.53
N ILE A 11 -1.42 6.33 21.20
CA ILE A 11 -0.02 5.95 21.08
C ILE A 11 0.18 4.48 21.50
N SER A 12 -0.44 4.05 22.60
CA SER A 12 -0.36 2.65 23.05
C SER A 12 -0.92 1.68 22.01
N HIS A 13 -2.08 2.01 21.42
CA HIS A 13 -2.66 1.22 20.34
C HIS A 13 -1.77 1.21 19.08
N PHE A 14 -1.19 2.35 18.72
CA PHE A 14 -0.28 2.45 17.59
C PHE A 14 0.94 1.55 17.78
N ASN A 15 1.63 1.65 18.92
CA ASN A 15 2.83 0.86 19.20
C ASN A 15 2.53 -0.65 19.24
N LYS A 16 1.31 -1.03 19.67
CA LYS A 16 0.87 -2.44 19.65
C LYS A 16 0.59 -2.95 18.23
N ALA A 17 0.01 -2.11 17.38
CA ALA A 17 -0.35 -2.48 16.01
C ALA A 17 0.85 -2.44 15.04
N PHE A 18 1.77 -1.50 15.26
CA PHE A 18 2.93 -1.25 14.41
C PHE A 18 4.23 -1.31 15.23
N PRO A 19 4.57 -2.47 15.81
CA PRO A 19 5.72 -2.60 16.71
C PRO A 19 7.07 -2.37 16.03
N ASN A 20 7.12 -2.47 14.69
CA ASN A 20 8.36 -2.29 13.91
C ASN A 20 8.43 -0.92 13.23
N ALA A 21 7.48 -0.01 13.49
CA ALA A 21 7.63 1.37 13.07
C ALA A 21 8.73 2.03 13.91
N CYS A 22 9.87 2.35 13.29
CA CYS A 22 10.93 3.13 13.93
C CYS A 22 10.44 4.56 14.16
N ILE A 23 10.17 4.92 15.41
CA ILE A 23 9.75 6.27 15.80
C ILE A 23 10.87 6.90 16.61
N SER A 24 11.51 7.92 16.06
CA SER A 24 12.56 8.71 16.72
C SER A 24 11.99 9.94 17.41
N SER A 25 10.85 10.46 16.93
CA SER A 25 10.19 11.63 17.52
C SER A 25 8.65 11.51 17.52
N PRO A 26 7.94 12.26 18.39
CA PRO A 26 6.49 12.31 18.36
C PRO A 26 5.91 12.80 17.03
N ASP A 27 6.58 13.73 16.35
CA ASP A 27 6.13 14.28 15.07
C ASP A 27 6.25 13.25 13.94
N GLU A 28 7.30 12.42 13.98
CA GLU A 28 7.48 11.30 13.04
C GLU A 28 6.35 10.27 13.14
N ARG A 29 5.84 10.01 14.36
CA ARG A 29 4.67 9.14 14.54
C ARG A 29 3.47 9.69 13.78
N ASP A 30 3.17 10.97 13.92
CA ASP A 30 2.00 11.58 13.28
C ASP A 30 2.14 11.57 11.75
N LEU A 31 3.36 11.69 11.23
CA LEU A 31 3.65 11.48 9.80
C LEU A 31 3.39 10.04 9.35
N ILE A 32 3.91 9.03 10.07
CA ILE A 32 3.69 7.61 9.75
C ILE A 32 2.20 7.26 9.83
N VAL A 33 1.47 7.78 10.81
CA VAL A 33 0.02 7.57 10.93
C VAL A 33 -0.71 8.13 9.70
N ASN A 34 -0.37 9.36 9.29
CA ASN A 34 -0.94 9.97 8.10
C ASN A 34 -0.58 9.18 6.83
N GLU A 35 0.64 8.69 6.73
CA GLU A 35 1.10 7.83 5.64
C GLU A 35 0.26 6.53 5.57
N ILE A 36 0.15 5.80 6.68
CA ILE A 36 -0.69 4.59 6.78
C ILE A 36 -2.14 4.90 6.41
N HIS A 37 -2.68 6.04 6.85
CA HIS A 37 -4.03 6.45 6.50
C HIS A 37 -4.19 6.69 4.99
N ASN A 38 -3.21 7.34 4.36
CA ASN A 38 -3.21 7.58 2.91
C ASN A 38 -3.11 6.26 2.12
N ILE A 39 -2.20 5.38 2.54
CA ILE A 39 -2.02 4.06 1.94
C ILE A 39 -3.32 3.25 2.03
N THR A 40 -3.90 3.12 3.23
CA THR A 40 -5.13 2.36 3.42
C THR A 40 -6.32 2.97 2.67
N SER A 41 -6.39 4.29 2.55
CA SER A 41 -7.41 4.96 1.73
C SER A 41 -7.26 4.61 0.25
N ARG A 42 -6.02 4.55 -0.26
CA ARG A 42 -5.74 4.14 -1.63
C ARG A 42 -6.08 2.68 -1.89
N VAL A 43 -5.78 1.80 -0.95
CA VAL A 43 -6.15 0.37 -1.02
C VAL A 43 -7.67 0.21 -1.01
N ARG A 44 -8.39 0.93 -0.14
CA ARG A 44 -9.86 0.94 -0.13
C ARG A 44 -10.44 1.43 -1.45
N TYR A 45 -9.86 2.47 -2.05
CA TYR A 45 -10.26 2.96 -3.36
C TYR A 45 -10.11 1.89 -4.43
N LEU A 46 -8.95 1.22 -4.53
CA LEU A 46 -8.73 0.12 -5.46
C LEU A 46 -9.74 -1.01 -5.25
N ARG A 47 -9.91 -1.46 -4.00
CA ARG A 47 -10.88 -2.51 -3.63
C ARG A 47 -12.29 -2.13 -4.07
N ASN A 48 -12.74 -0.90 -3.79
CA ASN A 48 -14.07 -0.44 -4.16
C ASN A 48 -14.28 -0.54 -5.67
N ARG A 49 -13.30 -0.12 -6.47
CA ARG A 49 -13.37 -0.24 -7.93
C ARG A 49 -13.48 -1.69 -8.39
N ILE A 50 -12.73 -2.60 -7.78
CA ILE A 50 -12.85 -4.04 -8.05
C ILE A 50 -14.27 -4.53 -7.72
N CYS A 51 -14.81 -4.21 -6.55
CA CYS A 51 -16.16 -4.61 -6.14
C CYS A 51 -17.26 -4.03 -7.05
N HIS A 52 -17.05 -2.81 -7.56
CA HIS A 52 -17.97 -2.15 -8.48
C HIS A 52 -17.72 -2.49 -9.96
N HIS A 53 -16.82 -3.45 -10.25
CA HIS A 53 -16.43 -3.86 -11.60
C HIS A 53 -15.93 -2.69 -12.47
N GLU A 54 -15.33 -1.68 -11.84
CA GLU A 54 -14.76 -0.54 -12.53
C GLU A 54 -13.37 -0.85 -13.13
N PRO A 55 -12.96 -0.14 -14.20
CA PRO A 55 -11.65 -0.32 -14.82
C PRO A 55 -10.45 -0.02 -13.89
N ILE A 56 -9.63 -1.03 -13.59
CA ILE A 56 -8.41 -0.87 -12.76
C ILE A 56 -7.09 -0.78 -13.55
N PHE A 57 -7.16 -0.89 -14.89
CA PHE A 57 -6.00 -0.95 -15.78
C PHE A 57 -5.50 0.42 -16.27
N ASP A 58 -6.18 1.50 -15.88
CA ASP A 58 -5.80 2.87 -16.21
C ASP A 58 -4.65 3.34 -15.31
N GLU A 59 -3.43 3.25 -15.83
CA GLU A 59 -2.19 3.61 -15.13
C GLU A 59 -2.14 5.10 -14.72
N SER A 60 -2.87 5.98 -15.42
CA SER A 60 -2.97 7.39 -15.03
C SER A 60 -3.77 7.59 -13.74
N LYS A 61 -4.71 6.66 -13.45
CA LYS A 61 -5.59 6.72 -12.28
C LYS A 61 -5.17 5.78 -11.18
N ILE A 62 -4.53 4.66 -11.51
CA ILE A 62 -4.10 3.61 -10.57
C ILE A 62 -2.74 3.06 -10.97
N ASP A 63 -1.74 3.37 -10.15
CA ASP A 63 -0.47 2.68 -10.16
C ASP A 63 -0.53 1.46 -9.22
N LEU A 64 -0.73 0.28 -9.81
CA LEU A 64 -0.82 -0.98 -9.07
C LEU A 64 0.50 -1.38 -8.40
N ILE A 65 1.66 -1.05 -9.00
CA ILE A 65 2.97 -1.34 -8.42
C ILE A 65 3.16 -0.51 -7.17
N ASN A 66 2.85 0.78 -7.25
CA ASN A 66 2.95 1.67 -6.09
C ASN A 66 1.98 1.23 -4.98
N VAL A 67 0.73 0.88 -5.32
CA VAL A 67 -0.21 0.35 -4.30
C VAL A 67 0.32 -0.92 -3.63
N PHE A 68 0.93 -1.84 -4.39
CA PHE A 68 1.54 -3.03 -3.83
C PHE A 68 2.73 -2.72 -2.91
N ASN A 69 3.63 -1.82 -3.33
CA ASN A 69 4.76 -1.38 -2.51
C ASN A 69 4.31 -0.71 -1.20
N ASN A 70 3.27 0.11 -1.26
CA ASN A 70 2.66 0.74 -0.09
C ASN A 70 2.07 -0.31 0.87
N ILE A 71 1.44 -1.37 0.36
CA ILE A 71 0.96 -2.49 1.20
C ILE A 71 2.15 -3.18 1.89
N LYS A 72 3.24 -3.46 1.16
CA LYS A 72 4.45 -4.06 1.73
C LYS A 72 5.04 -3.21 2.86
N GLN A 73 5.09 -1.89 2.69
CA GLN A 73 5.57 -0.96 3.71
C GLN A 73 4.75 -1.05 5.00
N VAL A 74 3.41 -1.04 4.90
CA VAL A 74 2.54 -1.17 6.09
C VAL A 74 2.70 -2.55 6.74
N LEU A 75 2.83 -3.61 5.94
CA LEU A 75 3.08 -4.96 6.48
C LEU A 75 4.41 -5.05 7.22
N TRP A 76 5.44 -4.36 6.73
CA TRP A 76 6.74 -4.30 7.41
C TRP A 76 6.63 -3.65 8.79
N TYR A 77 5.87 -2.55 8.92
CA TYR A 77 5.60 -1.91 10.22
C TYR A 77 4.92 -2.87 11.21
N ILE A 78 4.09 -3.79 10.72
CA ILE A 78 3.41 -4.80 11.54
C ILE A 78 4.36 -5.95 11.89
N SER A 79 4.99 -6.56 10.90
CA SER A 79 5.81 -7.77 11.04
C SER A 79 6.73 -7.95 9.81
N PRO A 80 8.05 -7.77 9.95
CA PRO A 80 9.02 -8.03 8.89
C PRO A 80 8.90 -9.45 8.34
N LYS A 81 8.70 -10.44 9.21
CA LYS A 81 8.49 -11.84 8.81
C LYS A 81 7.30 -12.02 7.85
N THR A 82 6.22 -11.26 8.06
CA THR A 82 5.05 -11.31 7.18
C THR A 82 5.35 -10.67 5.83
N ALA A 83 6.12 -9.58 5.81
CA ALA A 83 6.57 -8.95 4.58
C ALA A 83 7.49 -9.90 3.77
N ASP A 84 8.40 -10.61 4.43
CA ASP A 84 9.30 -11.58 3.79
C ASP A 84 8.52 -12.75 3.16
N ILE A 85 7.52 -13.29 3.88
CA ILE A 85 6.64 -14.35 3.34
C ILE A 85 5.88 -13.84 2.11
N LEU A 86 5.38 -12.61 2.17
CA LEU A 86 4.70 -12.02 1.03
C LEU A 86 5.64 -11.89 -0.17
N GLU A 87 6.87 -11.42 0.04
CA GLU A 87 7.87 -11.29 -1.04
C GLU A 87 8.21 -12.63 -1.71
N GLN A 88 8.23 -13.73 -0.95
CA GLN A 88 8.49 -15.07 -1.51
C GLN A 88 7.31 -15.64 -2.31
N LEU A 89 6.08 -15.27 -1.97
CA LEU A 89 4.86 -15.85 -2.54
C LEU A 89 4.17 -14.97 -3.58
N GLU A 90 4.52 -13.69 -3.63
CA GLU A 90 3.88 -12.75 -4.52
C GLU A 90 4.13 -13.12 -5.99
N ARG A 91 3.10 -12.93 -6.83
CA ARG A 91 3.18 -13.06 -8.29
C ARG A 91 2.81 -11.76 -9.00
N ILE A 92 2.48 -10.72 -8.24
CA ILE A 92 2.03 -9.41 -8.70
C ILE A 92 3.14 -8.73 -9.50
N SER A 93 4.37 -8.68 -8.99
CA SER A 93 5.49 -8.04 -9.69
C SER A 93 5.79 -8.74 -11.02
N GLN A 94 5.77 -10.08 -11.04
CA GLN A 94 5.94 -10.86 -12.27
C GLN A 94 4.78 -10.65 -13.26
N THR A 95 3.54 -10.61 -12.76
CA THR A 95 2.35 -10.45 -13.60
C THR A 95 2.27 -9.07 -14.21
N ILE A 96 2.60 -8.03 -13.46
CA ILE A 96 2.63 -6.65 -13.98
C ILE A 96 3.78 -6.48 -14.98
N ALA A 97 4.96 -7.05 -14.72
CA ALA A 97 6.07 -7.01 -15.67
C ALA A 97 5.73 -7.68 -17.02
N ARG A 98 4.88 -8.72 -16.99
CA ARG A 98 4.38 -9.41 -18.19
C ARG A 98 3.23 -8.69 -18.90
N LYS A 99 2.69 -7.62 -18.32
CA LYS A 99 1.61 -6.85 -18.94
C LYS A 99 2.12 -6.30 -20.28
N PRO A 100 1.41 -6.53 -21.40
CA PRO A 100 1.83 -6.00 -22.68
C PRO A 100 1.90 -4.48 -22.59
N GLN A 101 3.10 -3.92 -22.78
CA GLN A 101 3.30 -2.49 -22.81
C GLN A 101 2.52 -1.91 -24.00
N LYS A 102 1.67 -0.91 -23.74
CA LYS A 102 1.00 -0.13 -24.79
C LYS A 102 2.09 0.51 -25.67
N GLY A 103 2.48 -0.14 -26.76
CA GLY A 103 3.49 0.40 -27.68
C GLY A 103 4.24 -0.55 -28.62
N LYS A 104 4.14 -1.88 -28.49
CA LYS A 104 4.77 -2.81 -29.46
C LYS A 104 3.76 -3.79 -30.06
N GLY A 105 2.72 -3.25 -30.67
CA GLY A 105 1.93 -3.95 -31.67
C GLY A 105 2.16 -3.27 -33.02
N ILE A 106 3.28 -3.59 -33.67
CA ILE A 106 3.41 -3.34 -35.11
C ILE A 106 2.26 -4.14 -35.74
N ARG A 107 1.33 -3.44 -36.37
CA ARG A 107 0.36 -4.05 -37.27
C ARG A 107 1.15 -4.55 -38.48
N GLU A 108 1.55 -5.82 -38.47
CA GLU A 108 1.82 -6.52 -39.72
C GLU A 108 0.50 -7.16 -40.15
N ILE A 109 -0.14 -6.53 -41.12
CA ILE A 109 -1.27 -7.06 -41.88
C ILE A 109 -0.67 -7.50 -43.23
N PRO A 110 -0.74 -8.78 -43.62
CA PRO A 110 -0.88 -9.14 -45.02
C PRO A 110 -2.33 -8.94 -45.49
#